data_AF-A0A7L4NU13-F1
#
_entry.id   AF-A0A7L4NU13-F1
#
_cell.length_a   1.000
_cell.length_b   1.000
_cell.length_c   1.000
_cell.angle_alpha   90.00
_cell.angle_beta   90.00
_cell.angle_gamma   90.00
#
_symmetry.space_group_name_H-M   'P 1'
#
loop_
_entity.id
_entity.type
_entity.pdbx_description
1 polymer ?
#
loop_
_entity_poly.entity_id
_entity_poly.type
_entity_poly.pdbx_seq_one_letter_code
_entity_poly.pdbx_strand_id
1 'polypeptide(L)'
;VYYWKVQSLSRRSRRHVEKKILTFRGNKTFGMLPGLEPYSSYKLNVRVVNGKGEGPASPDKLFKTPEGVPSPPSFLKITNPTLDSLTLEWGLPTHPNGVLTSYILKFQP
;
A
#
# COMPACT_ATOMS: atom_id res chain seq x y z
N VAL A 1 -10.55 -12.57 -11.31
CA VAL A 1 -10.51 -11.15 -10.92
C VAL A 1 -9.14 -10.61 -11.25
N TYR A 2 -9.10 -9.54 -12.02
CA TYR A 2 -7.87 -8.84 -12.36
C TYR A 2 -7.81 -7.58 -11.51
N TYR A 3 -6.68 -7.29 -10.89
CA TYR A 3 -6.49 -6.08 -10.10
C TYR A 3 -5.07 -5.56 -10.21
N TRP A 4 -4.90 -4.25 -10.11
CA TRP A 4 -3.61 -3.59 -10.25
C TRP A 4 -3.57 -2.25 -9.52
N LYS A 5 -2.38 -1.90 -9.02
CA LYS A 5 -2.14 -0.62 -8.35
C LYS A 5 -2.17 0.51 -9.35
N VAL A 6 -2.87 1.60 -9.03
CA VAL A 6 -2.94 2.80 -9.86
C VAL A 6 -1.73 3.67 -9.50
N GLN A 7 -0.73 3.67 -10.39
CA GLN A 7 0.47 4.54 -10.41
C GLN A 7 1.12 4.83 -9.04
N SER A 8 2.27 4.19 -8.80
CA SER A 8 3.29 4.75 -7.90
C SER A 8 3.81 6.08 -8.50
N LEU A 9 4.14 7.07 -7.66
CA LEU A 9 4.68 8.38 -8.06
C LEU A 9 5.99 8.32 -8.89
N SER A 10 6.56 7.13 -9.09
CA SER A 10 7.75 6.90 -9.92
C SER A 10 7.45 6.97 -11.43
N ARG A 11 8.05 7.95 -12.13
CA ARG A 11 8.01 8.10 -13.60
C ARG A 11 8.53 6.87 -14.37
N ARG A 12 9.41 6.03 -13.78
CA ARG A 12 9.91 4.78 -14.38
C ARG A 12 8.90 3.64 -14.31
N SER A 13 8.03 3.62 -13.28
CA SER A 13 7.02 2.56 -13.07
C SER A 13 5.81 2.66 -14.02
N ARG A 14 5.65 3.78 -14.75
CA ARG A 14 4.57 3.98 -15.72
C ARG A 14 4.51 2.92 -16.83
N ARG A 15 5.60 2.21 -17.11
CA ARG A 15 5.68 1.27 -18.23
C ARG A 15 5.19 -0.14 -17.90
N HIS A 16 5.14 -0.54 -16.62
CA HIS A 16 4.71 -1.88 -16.21
C HIS A 16 3.71 -1.76 -15.05
N VAL A 17 2.42 -1.76 -15.39
CA VAL A 17 1.35 -2.00 -14.40
C VAL A 17 1.18 -3.50 -14.30
N GLU A 18 1.76 -4.11 -13.27
CA GLU A 18 1.61 -5.54 -13.04
C GLU A 18 0.15 -5.84 -12.66
N LYS A 19 -0.56 -6.55 -13.54
CA LYS A 19 -1.91 -7.03 -13.29
C LYS A 19 -1.83 -8.35 -12.56
N LYS A 20 -2.32 -8.38 -11.33
CA LYS A 20 -2.47 -9.60 -10.53
C LYS A 20 -3.79 -10.26 -10.87
N ILE A 21 -3.78 -11.59 -10.95
CA ILE A 21 -4.95 -12.41 -11.26
C ILE A 21 -5.27 -13.26 -10.03
N LEU A 22 -6.52 -13.18 -9.56
CA LEU A 22 -7.04 -14.04 -8.51
C LEU A 22 -8.30 -14.76 -9.01
N THR A 23 -8.29 -16.09 -8.90
CA THR A 23 -9.38 -16.95 -9.38
C THR A 23 -10.22 -17.41 -8.20
N PHE A 24 -11.53 -17.21 -8.30
CA PHE A 24 -12.51 -17.74 -7.35
C PHE A 24 -13.26 -18.88 -8.04
N ARG A 25 -13.50 -19.98 -7.31
CA ARG A 25 -14.24 -21.15 -7.80
C ARG A 25 -15.58 -21.27 -7.08
N GLY A 26 -16.54 -21.90 -7.75
CA GLY A 26 -17.90 -22.11 -7.23
C GLY A 26 -18.83 -20.93 -7.52
N ASN A 27 -19.95 -20.91 -6.80
CA ASN A 27 -21.05 -19.95 -6.98
C ASN A 27 -20.99 -18.74 -6.04
N LYS A 28 -19.79 -18.37 -5.56
CA LYS A 28 -19.61 -17.23 -4.66
C LYS A 28 -19.64 -15.91 -5.43
N THR A 29 -20.38 -14.94 -4.91
CA THR A 29 -20.46 -13.57 -5.46
C THR A 29 -19.56 -12.58 -4.71
N PHE A 30 -18.83 -13.04 -3.70
CA PHE A 30 -17.90 -12.25 -2.89
C PHE A 30 -16.56 -12.97 -2.70
N GLY A 31 -15.52 -12.21 -2.39
CA GLY A 31 -14.16 -12.72 -2.18
C GLY A 31 -13.23 -11.68 -1.56
N MET A 32 -12.06 -12.12 -1.11
CA MET A 32 -11.04 -11.28 -0.51
C MET A 32 -9.84 -11.11 -1.46
N LEU A 33 -9.33 -9.89 -1.57
CA LEU A 33 -8.08 -9.58 -2.28
C LEU A 33 -6.94 -9.45 -1.25
N PRO A 34 -6.02 -10.43 -1.15
CA PRO A 34 -4.90 -10.36 -0.20
C PRO A 34 -3.73 -9.53 -0.77
N GLY A 35 -2.82 -9.11 0.12
CA GLY A 35 -1.52 -8.54 -0.27
C GLY A 35 -1.61 -7.19 -0.98
N LEU A 36 -2.60 -6.38 -0.62
CA LEU A 36 -2.69 -4.98 -1.06
C LEU A 36 -1.88 -4.10 -0.11
N GLU A 37 -1.23 -3.08 -0.66
CA GLU A 37 -0.49 -2.12 0.14
C GLU A 37 -1.46 -1.14 0.85
N PRO A 38 -1.18 -0.71 2.09
CA PRO A 38 -1.97 0.32 2.75
C PRO A 38 -1.99 1.64 1.99
N TYR A 39 -3.03 2.44 2.24
CA TYR A 39 -3.19 3.80 1.72
C TYR A 39 -2.90 3.96 0.22
N SER A 40 -3.33 2.97 -0.57
CA SER A 40 -2.98 2.83 -1.97
C SER A 40 -4.24 2.66 -2.82
N SER A 41 -4.22 3.27 -4.01
CA SER A 41 -5.32 3.19 -4.96
C SER A 41 -5.13 2.01 -5.91
N TYR A 42 -6.19 1.23 -6.11
CA TYR A 42 -6.21 0.06 -6.99
C TYR A 42 -7.41 0.13 -7.93
N LYS A 43 -7.27 -0.50 -9.10
CA LYS A 43 -8.37 -0.84 -9.98
C LYS A 43 -8.56 -2.35 -10.00
N LEU A 44 -9.81 -2.78 -10.15
CA LEU A 44 -10.14 -4.19 -10.43
C LEU A 44 -11.21 -4.32 -11.51
N ASN A 45 -11.22 -5.46 -12.19
CA ASN A 45 -12.39 -5.94 -12.93
C ASN A 45 -12.58 -7.45 -12.73
N VAL A 46 -13.81 -7.89 -12.94
CA VAL A 46 -14.24 -9.28 -12.81
C VAL A 46 -14.48 -9.84 -14.20
N ARG A 47 -14.05 -11.09 -14.39
CA ARG A 47 -14.23 -11.86 -15.61
C ARG A 47 -14.67 -13.25 -15.21
N VAL A 48 -15.62 -13.81 -15.94
CA VAL A 48 -16.14 -15.17 -15.72
C VAL A 48 -15.39 -16.11 -16.64
N VAL A 49 -14.96 -17.27 -16.13
CA VAL A 49 -14.30 -18.30 -16.92
C VAL A 49 -15.20 -19.52 -16.98
N ASN A 50 -15.45 -20.04 -18.19
CA ASN A 50 -16.17 -21.29 -18.42
C ASN A 50 -15.33 -22.24 -19.29
N GLY A 51 -15.88 -23.40 -19.67
CA GLY A 51 -15.16 -24.40 -20.49
C GLY A 51 -14.73 -23.91 -21.88
N LYS A 52 -15.29 -22.79 -22.37
CA LYS A 52 -14.89 -22.14 -23.63
C LYS A 52 -13.86 -21.03 -23.44
N GLY A 53 -13.48 -20.72 -22.20
CA GLY A 53 -12.48 -19.70 -21.86
C GLY A 53 -13.03 -18.54 -21.05
N GLU A 54 -12.35 -17.41 -21.16
CA GLU A 54 -12.59 -16.20 -20.38
C GLU A 54 -13.60 -15.28 -21.08
N GLY A 55 -14.65 -14.88 -20.35
CA GLY A 55 -15.66 -13.93 -20.82
C GLY A 55 -15.21 -12.47 -20.75
N PRO A 56 -16.07 -11.53 -21.18
CA PRO A 56 -15.76 -10.11 -21.17
C PRO A 56 -15.50 -9.59 -19.74
N ALA A 57 -14.70 -8.53 -19.66
CA ALA A 57 -14.45 -7.82 -18.40
C ALA A 57 -15.65 -6.98 -17.99
N SER A 58 -15.94 -6.96 -16.68
CA SER A 58 -16.72 -5.89 -16.09
C SER A 58 -16.02 -4.54 -16.28
N PRO A 59 -16.74 -3.41 -16.13
CA PRO A 59 -16.10 -2.11 -15.98
C PRO A 59 -15.06 -2.10 -14.85
N ASP A 60 -14.00 -1.31 -15.02
CA ASP A 60 -12.97 -1.13 -14.01
C ASP A 60 -13.55 -0.39 -12.79
N LYS A 61 -13.40 -0.99 -11.60
CA LYS A 61 -13.75 -0.36 -10.33
C LYS A 61 -12.49 0.18 -9.64
N LEU A 62 -12.47 1.48 -9.38
CA LEU A 62 -11.44 2.14 -8.56
C LEU A 62 -11.80 2.03 -7.07
N PHE A 63 -10.82 1.72 -6.24
CA PHE A 63 -10.94 1.71 -4.79
C PHE A 63 -9.61 2.08 -4.12
N LYS A 64 -9.66 2.49 -2.84
CA LYS A 64 -8.49 2.83 -2.03
C LYS A 64 -8.45 1.92 -0.81
N THR A 65 -7.27 1.41 -0.48
CA THR A 65 -7.07 0.64 0.75
C THR A 65 -7.07 1.56 1.98
N PRO A 66 -7.49 1.05 3.15
CA PRO A 66 -7.39 1.78 4.40
C PRO A 66 -5.96 2.20 4.73
N GLU A 67 -5.84 3.15 5.66
CA GLU A 67 -4.56 3.47 6.29
C GLU A 67 -4.03 2.26 7.08
N GLY A 68 -2.71 2.20 7.20
CA GLY A 68 -1.99 1.15 7.91
C GLY A 68 -0.91 1.74 8.80
N VAL A 69 -0.16 0.85 9.45
CA VAL A 69 0.92 1.25 10.36
C VAL A 69 2.05 1.92 9.56
N PRO A 70 2.45 3.17 9.86
CA PRO A 70 3.60 3.80 9.22
C PRO A 70 4.88 3.01 9.55
N SER A 71 5.84 3.01 8.63
CA SER A 71 7.18 2.53 8.96
C SER A 71 7.85 3.45 10.00
N PRO A 72 8.91 3.00 10.68
CA PRO A 72 9.69 3.87 11.54
C PRO A 72 10.17 5.14 10.80
N PRO A 73 10.35 6.28 11.51
CA PRO A 73 11.04 7.44 10.97
C PRO A 73 12.41 7.06 10.44
N SER A 74 12.85 7.71 9.36
CA SER A 74 14.16 7.44 8.77
C SER A 74 15.25 8.24 9.47
N PHE A 75 16.52 7.82 9.34
CA PHE A 75 17.69 8.63 9.71
C PHE A 75 17.66 9.24 11.12
N LEU A 76 17.18 8.50 12.13
CA LEU A 76 17.23 8.96 13.51
C LEU A 76 18.69 9.18 13.93
N LYS A 77 19.02 10.41 14.32
CA LYS A 77 20.34 10.79 14.82
C LYS A 77 20.22 11.70 16.04
N ILE A 78 21.19 11.56 16.93
CA ILE A 78 21.40 12.44 18.07
C ILE A 78 22.43 13.48 17.64
N THR A 79 22.10 14.76 17.83
CA THR A 79 23.02 15.88 17.63
C THR A 79 23.18 16.63 18.96
N ASN A 80 24.35 17.25 19.17
CA ASN A 80 24.66 18.07 20.34
C ASN A 80 24.37 17.43 21.72
N PRO A 81 24.92 16.24 22.05
CA PRO A 81 24.76 15.65 23.37
C PRO A 81 25.50 16.48 24.44
N THR A 82 24.82 16.74 25.55
CA THR A 82 25.39 17.30 26.79
C THR A 82 25.11 16.35 27.96
N LEU A 83 25.47 16.75 29.19
CA LEU A 83 25.19 15.95 30.39
C LEU A 83 23.68 15.73 30.62
N ASP A 84 22.86 16.74 30.33
CA ASP A 84 21.41 16.74 30.66
C ASP A 84 20.51 17.03 29.45
N SER A 85 21.07 17.13 28.25
CA SER A 85 20.31 17.42 27.04
C SER A 85 20.88 16.79 25.79
N LEU A 86 20.02 16.61 24.81
CA LEU A 86 20.38 16.16 23.47
C LEU A 86 19.37 16.70 22.46
N THR A 87 19.77 16.79 21.20
CA THR A 87 18.89 17.11 20.08
C THR A 87 18.65 15.85 19.26
N LEU A 88 17.40 15.62 18.85
CA LEU A 88 17.02 14.52 17.97
C LEU A 88 16.64 15.07 16.60
N GLU A 89 17.19 14.47 15.55
CA GLU A 89 16.83 14.74 14.17
C GLU A 89 16.44 13.42 13.50
N TRP A 90 15.34 13.41 12.74
CA TRP A 90 14.87 12.26 11.98
C TRP A 90 14.21 12.71 10.68
N GLY A 91 14.18 11.81 9.71
CA GLY A 91 13.46 11.95 8.45
C GLY A 91 12.09 11.27 8.47
N LEU A 92 11.32 11.50 7.41
CA LEU A 92 10.01 10.88 7.24
C LEU A 92 10.10 9.35 7.13
N PRO A 93 9.08 8.61 7.57
CA PRO A 93 8.89 7.21 7.23
C PRO A 93 9.00 6.97 5.72
N THR A 94 9.72 5.92 5.31
CA THR A 94 9.77 5.50 3.90
C THR A 94 8.42 5.04 3.38
N HIS A 95 7.62 4.43 4.26
CA HIS A 95 6.25 4.01 3.99
C HIS A 95 5.32 4.63 5.04
N PRO A 96 4.78 5.84 4.79
CA PRO A 96 3.85 6.49 5.70
C PRO A 96 2.56 5.71 5.91
N ASN A 97 2.14 4.90 4.92
CA ASN A 97 0.93 4.06 4.97
C ASN A 97 -0.35 4.81 5.39
N GLY A 98 -0.39 6.12 5.22
CA GLY A 98 -1.47 6.97 5.70
C GLY A 98 -1.06 8.44 5.76
N VAL A 99 -1.87 9.26 6.40
CA VAL A 99 -1.55 10.67 6.67
C VAL A 99 -0.83 10.75 8.02
N LEU A 100 0.41 11.25 8.02
CA LEU A 100 1.18 11.42 9.26
C LEU A 100 0.58 12.56 10.10
N THR A 101 0.27 12.28 11.37
CA THR A 101 -0.36 13.24 12.29
C THR A 101 0.58 13.74 13.39
N SER A 102 1.44 12.87 13.93
CA SER A 102 2.34 13.20 15.05
C SER A 102 3.49 12.21 15.17
N TYR A 103 4.49 12.55 15.99
CA TYR A 103 5.58 11.66 16.39
C TYR A 103 5.56 11.47 17.91
N ILE A 104 5.86 10.26 18.38
CA ILE A 104 5.94 9.92 19.80
C ILE A 104 7.39 9.64 20.15
N LEU A 105 7.94 10.40 21.10
CA LEU A 105 9.27 10.19 21.65
C LEU A 105 9.17 9.41 22.96
N LYS A 106 10.02 8.41 23.14
CA LYS A 106 10.14 7.64 24.37
C LYS A 106 11.60 7.56 24.78
N PHE A 107 11.86 7.75 26.07
CA PHE A 107 13.18 7.66 26.68
C PHE A 107 13.12 6.64 27.83
N GLN A 108 14.16 5.83 27.97
CA GLN A 108 14.33 4.88 29.07
C GLN A 108 15.73 5.08 29.67
N PRO A 109 15.85 5.34 30.99
CA PRO A 109 17.14 5.49 31.69
C PRO A 109 17.97 4.21 31.74
#